data_AF-A0A0V8SIU7-F1
#
_entry.id   AF-A0A0V8SIU7-F1
#
_cell.length_a   1.000
_cell.length_b   1.000
_cell.length_c   1.000
_cell.angle_alpha   90.00
_cell.angle_beta   90.00
_cell.angle_gamma   90.00
#
_symmetry.space_group_name_H-M   'P 1'
#
loop_
_entity.id
_entity.type
_entity.pdbx_description
1 polymer ?
#
loop_
_entity_poly.entity_id
_entity_poly.type
_entity_poly.pdbx_seq_one_letter_code
_entity_poly.pdbx_strand_id
1 'polypeptide(L)'
;MRPLPLLPRIAVTWLAIFPLVVVARALLRPVVDGWPDVAATALLMAVVVPVAVLVAVPALTRAYTALRGSRAPRAAQPGTPR
;
A
#
# COMPACT_ATOMS: atom_id res chain seq x y z
N MET A 1 -7.26 23.25 2.58
CA MET A 1 -6.96 21.84 2.89
C MET A 1 -5.49 21.74 3.25
N ARG A 2 -5.12 21.45 4.51
CA ARG A 2 -3.70 21.24 4.86
C ARG A 2 -3.25 19.95 4.17
N PRO A 3 -2.29 19.98 3.22
CA PRO A 3 -1.76 18.76 2.65
C PRO A 3 -1.24 17.91 3.80
N LEU A 4 -1.50 16.59 3.77
CA LEU A 4 -0.92 15.71 4.78
C LEU A 4 0.60 15.90 4.79
N PRO A 5 1.24 15.88 5.97
CA PRO A 5 2.69 15.84 6.03
C PRO A 5 3.20 14.66 5.18
N LEU A 6 4.29 14.88 4.46
CA LEU A 6 4.83 13.93 3.49
C LEU A 6 5.21 12.58 4.14
N LEU A 7 5.61 12.62 5.41
CA LEU A 7 6.07 11.48 6.20
C LEU A 7 5.05 10.32 6.27
N PRO A 8 3.79 10.50 6.72
CA PRO A 8 2.79 9.43 6.69
C PRO A 8 2.55 8.83 5.32
N ARG A 9 2.58 9.63 4.25
CA ARG A 9 2.38 9.11 2.89
C ARG A 9 3.55 8.22 2.50
N ILE A 10 4.78 8.69 2.70
CA ILE A 10 6.00 7.92 2.42
C ILE A 10 6.01 6.62 3.22
N ALA A 11 5.70 6.67 4.52
CA ALA A 11 5.67 5.49 5.38
C ALA A 11 4.64 4.47 4.88
N VAL A 12 3.43 4.90 4.51
CA VAL A 12 2.38 4.01 4.00
C VAL A 12 2.77 3.37 2.67
N THR A 13 3.33 4.13 1.73
CA THR A 13 3.79 3.58 0.44
C THR A 13 4.96 2.60 0.63
N TRP A 14 5.92 2.95 1.50
CA TRP A 14 7.05 2.11 1.84
C TRP A 14 6.59 0.79 2.46
N LEU A 15 5.66 0.85 3.43
CA LEU A 15 5.09 -0.31 4.11
C LEU A 15 4.22 -1.19 3.18
N ALA A 16 3.82 -0.70 2.02
CA ALA A 16 3.07 -1.50 1.05
C ALA A 16 4.01 -2.20 0.06
N ILE A 17 5.01 -1.48 -0.45
CA ILE A 17 5.92 -2.01 -1.48
C ILE A 17 6.96 -2.94 -0.88
N PHE A 18 7.61 -2.53 0.22
CA PHE A 18 8.70 -3.30 0.82
C PHE A 18 8.29 -4.72 1.21
N PRO A 19 7.25 -4.95 2.05
CA PRO A 19 6.90 -6.31 2.43
C PRO A 19 6.37 -7.11 1.25
N LEU A 20 5.67 -6.49 0.30
CA LEU A 20 5.23 -7.17 -0.91
C LEU A 20 6.41 -7.74 -1.70
N VAL A 21 7.45 -6.94 -1.92
CA VAL A 21 8.66 -7.37 -2.63
C VAL A 21 9.38 -8.47 -1.86
N VAL A 22 9.50 -8.35 -0.53
CA VAL A 22 10.12 -9.37 0.32
C VAL A 22 9.37 -10.71 0.21
N VAL A 23 8.04 -10.68 0.31
CA VAL A 23 7.20 -11.88 0.18
C VAL A 23 7.32 -12.48 -1.22
N ALA A 24 7.17 -11.67 -2.26
CA ALA A 24 7.29 -12.12 -3.64
C ALA A 24 8.66 -12.80 -3.86
N ARG A 25 9.75 -12.15 -3.44
CA ARG A 25 11.08 -12.72 -3.59
C ARG A 25 11.28 -13.99 -2.79
N ALA A 26 10.73 -14.08 -1.58
CA ALA A 26 10.79 -15.30 -0.77
C ALA A 26 10.04 -16.47 -1.44
N LEU A 27 8.86 -16.23 -2.02
CA LEU A 27 8.07 -17.24 -2.73
C LEU A 27 8.70 -17.66 -4.05
N LEU A 28 9.30 -16.72 -4.78
CA LEU A 28 9.92 -16.96 -6.08
C LEU A 28 11.30 -17.63 -5.96
N ARG A 29 11.97 -17.49 -4.80
CA ARG A 29 13.30 -18.03 -4.54
C ARG A 29 13.50 -19.51 -4.92
N PRO A 30 12.62 -20.46 -4.55
CA PRO A 30 12.77 -21.86 -4.98
C PRO A 30 12.54 -22.08 -6.49
N VAL A 31 11.85 -21.18 -7.17
CA VAL A 31 11.53 -21.30 -8.61
C VAL A 31 12.67 -20.78 -9.47
N VAL A 32 13.34 -19.72 -9.03
CA VAL A 32 14.44 -19.07 -9.76
C VAL A 32 15.81 -19.61 -9.40
N ASP A 33 15.87 -20.67 -8.60
CA ASP A 33 17.14 -21.25 -8.16
C ASP A 33 17.90 -21.83 -9.37
N GLY A 34 19.13 -21.36 -9.59
CA GLY A 34 19.93 -21.69 -10.78
C GLY A 34 19.59 -20.91 -12.06
N TRP A 35 18.64 -19.96 -12.03
CA TRP A 35 18.36 -19.08 -13.16
C TRP A 35 19.41 -17.96 -13.29
N PRO A 36 19.65 -17.43 -14.50
CA PRO A 36 20.36 -16.18 -14.67
C PRO A 36 19.65 -15.04 -13.94
N ASP A 37 20.43 -14.16 -13.29
CA ASP A 37 19.89 -13.09 -12.42
C ASP A 37 18.90 -12.16 -13.15
N VAL A 38 19.14 -11.93 -14.45
CA VAL A 38 18.25 -11.15 -15.33
C VAL A 38 16.88 -11.82 -15.49
N ALA A 39 16.84 -13.14 -15.69
CA ALA A 39 15.58 -13.88 -15.86
C ALA A 39 14.78 -13.95 -14.55
N ALA A 40 15.47 -14.15 -13.43
CA ALA A 40 14.87 -14.10 -12.10
C ALA A 40 14.26 -12.72 -11.81
N THR A 41 14.98 -11.65 -12.17
CA THR A 41 14.50 -10.27 -12.02
C THR A 41 13.29 -10.00 -12.92
N ALA A 42 13.31 -10.47 -14.17
CA ALA A 42 12.19 -10.33 -15.09
C ALA A 42 10.92 -11.02 -14.55
N LEU A 43 11.06 -12.25 -14.05
CA LEU A 43 9.93 -12.96 -13.42
C LEU A 43 9.43 -12.25 -12.17
N LEU A 44 10.35 -11.77 -11.32
CA LEU A 44 9.99 -11.00 -10.13
C LEU A 44 9.19 -9.75 -10.51
N MET A 45 9.61 -8.97 -11.50
CA MET A 45 8.88 -7.79 -11.95
C MET A 45 7.53 -8.13 -12.59
N ALA A 46 7.49 -9.21 -13.39
CA ALA A 46 6.26 -9.70 -14.00
C ALA A 46 5.20 -10.11 -12.96
N VAL A 47 5.63 -10.54 -11.76
CA VAL A 47 4.72 -10.88 -10.65
C VAL A 47 4.45 -9.66 -9.75
N VAL A 48 5.49 -8.93 -9.35
CA VAL A 48 5.39 -7.82 -8.39
C VAL A 48 4.51 -6.70 -8.93
N VAL A 49 4.66 -6.32 -10.20
CA VAL A 49 3.90 -5.20 -10.80
C VAL A 49 2.38 -5.46 -10.76
N PRO A 50 1.84 -6.56 -11.32
CA PRO A 50 0.40 -6.80 -11.30
C PRO A 50 -0.12 -7.00 -9.87
N VAL A 51 0.62 -7.68 -8.99
CA VAL A 51 0.20 -7.84 -7.60
C VAL A 51 0.18 -6.50 -6.86
N ALA A 52 1.16 -5.63 -7.08
CA ALA A 52 1.18 -4.29 -6.49
C ALA A 52 -0.03 -3.47 -6.95
N VAL A 53 -0.34 -3.49 -8.25
CA VAL A 53 -1.48 -2.73 -8.80
C VAL A 53 -2.82 -3.28 -8.31
N LEU A 54 -2.98 -4.61 -8.29
CA LEU A 54 -4.26 -5.24 -7.95
C LEU A 54 -4.51 -5.37 -6.45
N VAL A 55 -3.47 -5.43 -5.62
CA VAL A 55 -3.61 -5.65 -4.17
C VAL A 55 -3.14 -4.44 -3.38
N ALA A 56 -1.92 -3.94 -3.64
CA ALA A 56 -1.34 -2.88 -2.82
C ALA A 56 -2.09 -1.55 -2.99
N VAL A 57 -2.43 -1.15 -4.22
CA VAL A 57 -3.20 0.08 -4.48
C VAL A 57 -4.56 0.10 -3.77
N PRO A 58 -5.43 -0.92 -3.92
CA PRO A 58 -6.71 -0.93 -3.21
C PRO A 58 -6.56 -1.08 -1.70
N ALA A 59 -5.58 -1.86 -1.21
CA ALA A 59 -5.27 -1.95 0.22
C ALA A 59 -4.87 -0.59 0.80
N LEU A 60 -4.05 0.19 0.08
CA LEU A 60 -3.66 1.55 0.48
C LEU A 60 -4.84 2.51 0.51
N THR A 61 -5.70 2.41 -0.52
CA THR A 61 -6.89 3.25 -0.63
C THR A 61 -7.82 2.98 0.54
N ARG A 62 -8.02 1.70 0.90
CA ARG A 62 -8.79 1.29 2.08
C ARG A 62 -8.16 1.72 3.39
N ALA A 63 -6.84 1.55 3.56
CA ALA A 63 -6.14 1.98 4.76
C ALA A 63 -6.28 3.49 4.97
N TYR A 64 -6.09 4.27 3.90
CA TYR A 64 -6.22 5.73 3.93
C TYR A 64 -7.64 6.20 4.24
N THR A 65 -8.68 5.56 3.67
CA THR A 65 -10.07 5.88 3.98
C THR A 65 -10.46 5.46 5.40
N ALA A 66 -9.97 4.33 5.92
CA ALA A 66 -10.18 3.91 7.30
C ALA A 66 -9.54 4.87 8.32
N LEU A 67 -8.31 5.32 8.04
CA LEU A 67 -7.59 6.32 8.83
C LEU A 67 -8.30 7.70 8.80
N ARG A 68 -8.97 8.06 7.69
CA ARG A 68 -9.75 9.29 7.56
C ARG A 68 -11.17 9.19 8.14
N GLY A 69 -11.80 8.02 8.09
CA GLY A 69 -13.16 7.78 8.59
C GLY A 69 -13.30 7.98 10.10
N SER A 70 -12.19 7.93 10.84
CA SER A 70 -12.16 8.21 12.29
C SER A 70 -12.17 9.70 12.65
N ARG A 71 -12.20 10.62 11.66
CA ARG A 71 -12.51 12.04 11.87
C ARG A 71 -13.85 12.38 11.24
N ALA A 72 -14.93 11.75 11.71
CA ALA A 72 -16.22 12.40 11.68
C ALA A 72 -16.12 13.65 12.57
N PRO A 73 -16.32 14.88 12.07
CA PRO A 73 -16.52 16.03 12.93
C PRO A 73 -17.77 15.74 13.77
N ARG A 74 -17.58 15.34 15.03
CA ARG A 74 -18.64 15.41 16.05
C ARG A 74 -18.85 16.89 16.36
N ALA A 75 -19.54 17.58 15.47
CA ALA A 75 -20.03 18.94 15.67
C ALA A 75 -21.14 19.28 14.67
N ALA A 76 -22.10 18.36 14.50
CA ALA A 76 -23.47 18.80 14.36
C ALA A 76 -24.02 18.76 15.78
N GLN A 77 -24.02 19.91 16.45
CA GLN A 77 -24.90 20.16 17.58
C GLN A 77 -26.02 21.05 17.04
N PRO A 78 -27.12 20.46 16.51
CA PRO A 78 -28.32 21.22 16.20
C PRO A 78 -29.17 21.28 17.46
N GLY A 79 -29.28 22.48 18.03
CA GLY A 79 -30.17 22.81 19.13
C GLY A 79 -29.70 24.11 19.76
N THR A 80 -30.42 25.23 19.72
CA THR A 80 -31.88 25.37 19.80
C THR A 80 -32.30 26.73 19.23
N PRO A 81 -33.48 26.85 18.59
CA PRO A 81 -33.98 28.10 18.01
C PRO A 81 -34.68 29.01 19.03
N ARG A 82 -34.56 30.31 18.75
CA ARG A 82 -35.21 31.52 19.33
C ARG A 82 -34.51 32.21 20.50
#